data_AF-A0A8S3PXC3-F1
#
_entry.id   AF-A0A8S3PXC3-F1
#
_cell.length_a   1.000
_cell.length_b   1.000
_cell.length_c   1.000
_cell.angle_alpha   90.00
_cell.angle_beta   90.00
_cell.angle_gamma   90.00
#
_symmetry.space_group_name_H-M   'P 1'
#
loop_
_entity.id
_entity.type
_entity.pdbx_description
1 polymer ?
#
loop_
_entity_poly.entity_id
_entity_poly.type
_entity_poly.pdbx_seq_one_letter_code
_entity_poly.pdbx_strand_id
1 'polypeptide(L)'
;MRSTPSHIGDVTSTPSHIEGVSTHIHIGDLSTHSHIGDVSTHSHIGNVSTHSHIGDVTSTPSHIEGVSTHSHIGDVSTHSHIGDVSTHSHIGNVSTHSHIGDVSTHSHIGNLSTHSHIGDVSTHSHTGNGSTHRFIGDISTHSHIGDVSTHSHIGDSSTHSHIGDVSTHSHIGDSSTHSHIGDVSTNSHIGDVSTNSHIGEVSTHSHIGNSSTHSHIGDVSTNSHIGDVSTHSHIGDSSTHSHIGDVSTNSHIGDLSTHSHIGDVSTNSHTGNKLHKCDVCEPHDHTLTEPHDITLTEPHDITHLQNHMTSHTYRTT
;
A
#
# COMPACT_ATOMS: atom_id res chain seq x y z
N MET A 1 21.03 48.13 7.31
CA MET A 1 22.23 47.30 7.05
C MET A 1 21.98 45.94 7.66
N ARG A 2 21.93 44.89 6.83
CA ARG A 2 22.06 43.46 7.18
C ARG A 2 21.42 43.00 8.50
N SER A 3 20.27 42.34 8.41
CA SER A 3 19.86 41.34 9.40
C SER A 3 20.99 40.31 9.49
N THR A 4 21.64 40.22 10.63
CA THR A 4 22.76 39.30 10.87
C THR A 4 22.22 37.89 11.09
N PRO A 5 22.75 36.83 10.44
CA PRO A 5 22.38 35.46 10.77
C PRO A 5 22.71 35.17 12.24
N SER A 6 21.74 34.70 13.02
CA SER A 6 22.01 34.17 14.36
C SER A 6 22.48 32.73 14.24
N HIS A 7 23.79 32.53 14.38
CA HIS A 7 24.41 31.21 14.32
C HIS A 7 24.48 30.63 15.74
N ILE A 8 23.69 29.59 16.02
CA ILE A 8 23.70 28.87 17.29
C ILE A 8 24.50 27.58 17.05
N GLY A 9 25.78 27.63 17.40
CA GLY A 9 26.78 26.59 17.06
C GLY A 9 26.57 25.25 17.76
N ASP A 10 27.46 24.29 17.46
CA ASP A 10 27.45 22.91 17.94
C ASP A 10 27.21 22.77 19.46
N VAL A 11 26.10 22.12 19.85
CA VAL A 11 25.61 22.06 21.25
C VAL A 11 25.87 20.68 21.84
N THR A 12 27.07 20.48 22.39
CA THR A 12 27.53 19.15 22.85
C THR A 12 27.51 18.95 24.38
N SER A 13 27.02 17.78 24.79
CA SER A 13 27.18 17.16 26.13
C SER A 13 26.55 17.83 27.37
N THR A 14 25.57 18.74 27.22
CA THR A 14 24.73 19.21 28.34
C THR A 14 23.28 19.39 27.89
N PRO A 15 22.27 19.28 28.78
CA PRO A 15 20.88 19.56 28.42
C PRO A 15 20.74 20.98 27.89
N SER A 16 20.28 21.10 26.65
CA SER A 16 20.19 22.40 25.97
C SER A 16 18.74 22.86 25.85
N HIS A 17 18.49 24.12 26.22
CA HIS A 17 17.18 24.74 26.12
C HIS A 17 17.31 26.01 25.27
N ILE A 18 16.73 25.97 24.07
CA ILE A 18 16.71 27.08 23.12
C ILE A 18 15.28 27.63 23.11
N GLU A 19 15.08 28.82 23.68
CA GLU A 19 13.80 29.55 23.61
C GLU A 19 13.49 29.99 22.18
N GLY A 20 12.21 30.10 21.84
CA GLY A 20 11.71 30.32 20.47
C GLY A 20 12.39 31.47 19.72
N VAL A 21 12.87 31.18 18.50
CA VAL A 21 13.74 32.07 17.72
C VAL A 21 13.07 32.45 16.39
N SER A 22 13.15 33.73 16.02
CA SER A 22 12.22 34.34 15.04
C SER A 22 12.83 34.79 13.71
N THR A 23 14.15 34.69 13.46
CA THR A 23 14.75 35.08 12.16
C THR A 23 16.05 34.34 11.80
N HIS A 24 16.08 33.68 10.64
CA HIS A 24 17.27 33.19 9.90
C HIS A 24 18.34 32.48 10.77
N ILE A 25 18.14 31.18 10.97
CA ILE A 25 18.85 30.39 11.98
C ILE A 25 19.56 29.20 11.33
N HIS A 26 20.82 29.02 11.73
CA HIS A 26 21.48 27.72 11.64
C HIS A 26 21.67 27.20 13.08
N ILE A 27 21.04 26.08 13.39
CA ILE A 27 21.30 25.26 14.57
C ILE A 27 22.17 24.11 14.09
N GLY A 28 23.31 23.86 14.75
CA GLY A 28 24.17 22.72 14.47
C GLY A 28 23.51 21.38 14.84
N ASP A 29 24.33 20.33 14.91
CA ASP A 29 23.88 19.03 15.43
C ASP A 29 23.44 19.16 16.89
N LEU A 30 22.35 18.50 17.24
CA LEU A 30 21.72 18.56 18.56
C LEU A 30 21.91 17.23 19.29
N SER A 31 22.67 17.26 20.37
CA SER A 31 22.97 16.08 21.17
C SER A 31 21.93 15.80 22.27
N THR A 32 22.08 14.65 22.94
CA THR A 32 21.23 14.09 24.01
C THR A 32 20.51 15.10 24.92
N HIS A 33 19.19 14.91 25.12
CA HIS A 33 18.32 15.66 26.05
C HIS A 33 18.20 17.16 25.74
N SER A 34 17.60 17.49 24.60
CA SER A 34 17.52 18.88 24.11
C SER A 34 16.09 19.33 23.80
N HIS A 35 15.80 20.59 24.10
CA HIS A 35 14.51 21.22 23.85
C HIS A 35 14.69 22.51 23.05
N ILE A 36 14.11 22.54 21.85
CA ILE A 36 14.00 23.72 21.00
C ILE A 36 12.53 24.14 21.02
N GLY A 37 12.25 25.38 21.43
CA GLY A 37 10.92 25.99 21.32
C GLY A 37 10.53 26.26 19.86
N ASP A 38 9.38 26.89 19.64
CA ASP A 38 8.85 27.10 18.29
C ASP A 38 9.83 27.87 17.38
N VAL A 39 10.03 27.38 16.17
CA VAL A 39 11.01 27.89 15.21
C VAL A 39 10.29 28.65 14.09
N SER A 40 10.54 29.96 14.00
CA SER A 40 9.85 30.85 13.07
C SER A 40 10.80 31.46 12.02
N THR A 41 10.59 31.08 10.76
CA THR A 41 11.24 31.58 9.50
C THR A 41 12.70 31.23 9.22
N HIS A 42 12.94 30.64 8.03
CA HIS A 42 14.24 30.28 7.43
C HIS A 42 15.21 29.57 8.39
N SER A 43 15.12 28.24 8.45
CA SER A 43 15.85 27.45 9.46
C SER A 43 16.52 26.23 8.88
N HIS A 44 17.81 26.08 9.18
CA HIS A 44 18.54 24.83 9.03
C HIS A 44 18.84 24.28 10.43
N ILE A 45 18.35 23.08 10.69
CA ILE A 45 18.66 22.29 11.88
C ILE A 45 19.50 21.10 11.40
N GLY A 46 20.64 20.86 12.06
CA GLY A 46 21.47 19.68 11.82
C GLY A 46 20.78 18.38 12.27
N ASN A 47 21.58 17.35 12.54
CA ASN A 47 21.06 16.07 13.04
C ASN A 47 20.48 16.23 14.45
N VAL A 48 19.24 15.78 14.63
CA VAL A 48 18.54 15.81 15.92
C VAL A 48 18.72 14.46 16.61
N SER A 49 19.47 14.43 17.71
CA SER A 49 19.83 13.19 18.42
C SER A 49 19.00 12.92 19.68
N THR A 50 19.37 11.85 20.39
CA THR A 50 18.59 11.14 21.41
C THR A 50 17.79 12.00 22.41
N HIS A 51 16.50 11.72 22.61
CA HIS A 51 15.63 12.42 23.57
C HIS A 51 15.53 13.93 23.28
N SER A 52 15.06 14.29 22.09
CA SER A 52 14.90 15.69 21.69
C SER A 52 13.44 16.07 21.45
N HIS A 53 13.08 17.30 21.82
CA HIS A 53 11.80 17.90 21.47
C HIS A 53 12.03 19.22 20.72
N ILE A 54 11.47 19.30 19.52
CA ILE A 54 11.38 20.51 18.71
C ILE A 54 9.90 20.91 18.70
N GLY A 55 9.60 22.15 19.07
CA GLY A 55 8.28 22.76 18.96
C GLY A 55 7.82 22.92 17.51
N ASP A 56 6.79 23.74 17.30
CA ASP A 56 6.21 23.89 15.95
C ASP A 56 7.21 24.61 15.01
N VAL A 57 7.37 24.05 13.81
CA VAL A 57 8.30 24.54 12.78
C VAL A 57 7.49 25.24 11.70
N THR A 58 7.27 26.55 11.86
CA THR A 58 6.43 27.38 10.96
C THR A 58 7.23 28.09 9.87
N SER A 59 8.45 27.65 9.63
CA SER A 59 9.44 28.34 8.80
C SER A 59 9.35 28.02 7.30
N THR A 60 9.28 29.06 6.47
CA THR A 60 9.47 28.98 5.02
C THR A 60 10.88 29.47 4.60
N PRO A 61 11.71 28.67 3.90
CA PRO A 61 11.79 27.20 3.91
C PRO A 61 12.40 26.67 5.23
N SER A 62 12.33 25.36 5.44
CA SER A 62 13.03 24.67 6.54
C SER A 62 13.76 23.41 6.07
N HIS A 63 14.90 23.11 6.71
CA HIS A 63 15.67 21.89 6.50
C HIS A 63 16.05 21.28 7.85
N ILE A 64 15.77 19.99 8.04
CA ILE A 64 16.21 19.18 9.18
C ILE A 64 17.01 18.01 8.58
N GLU A 65 18.31 17.91 8.83
CA GLU A 65 19.17 16.92 8.15
C GLU A 65 18.85 15.46 8.49
N GLY A 66 18.38 15.19 9.71
CA GLY A 66 18.00 13.85 10.15
C GLY A 66 17.43 13.87 11.58
N VAL A 67 16.60 12.88 11.89
CA VAL A 67 15.88 12.77 13.17
C VAL A 67 16.13 11.39 13.77
N SER A 68 16.80 11.36 14.93
CA SER A 68 17.23 10.13 15.58
C SER A 68 16.46 9.81 16.87
N THR A 69 16.58 8.55 17.27
CA THR A 69 16.07 7.87 18.48
C THR A 69 15.36 8.71 19.56
N HIS A 70 14.07 8.47 19.80
CA HIS A 70 13.24 9.19 20.80
C HIS A 70 13.18 10.70 20.54
N SER A 71 12.64 11.11 19.39
CA SER A 71 12.47 12.52 19.04
C SER A 71 11.00 12.89 18.79
N HIS A 72 10.63 14.09 19.21
CA HIS A 72 9.34 14.69 18.91
C HIS A 72 9.54 16.01 18.16
N ILE A 73 8.96 16.12 16.97
CA ILE A 73 8.87 17.36 16.21
C ILE A 73 7.38 17.75 16.19
N GLY A 74 7.10 19.02 16.49
CA GLY A 74 5.75 19.60 16.38
C GLY A 74 5.22 19.65 14.96
N ASP A 75 4.18 20.45 14.74
CA ASP A 75 3.62 20.63 13.41
C ASP A 75 4.62 21.38 12.51
N VAL A 76 4.83 20.88 11.29
CA VAL A 76 5.79 21.42 10.32
C VAL A 76 5.03 22.07 9.16
N SER A 77 5.32 23.35 8.88
CA SER A 77 4.60 24.12 7.86
C SER A 77 5.48 24.57 6.69
N THR A 78 4.95 24.41 5.48
CA THR A 78 5.30 25.06 4.20
C THR A 78 6.77 25.00 3.75
N HIS A 79 7.05 24.23 2.70
CA HIS A 79 8.38 24.11 2.06
C HIS A 79 9.45 23.54 3.01
N SER A 80 9.20 22.34 3.50
CA SER A 80 10.02 21.66 4.50
C SER A 80 10.70 20.41 3.95
N HIS A 81 12.01 20.29 4.15
CA HIS A 81 12.75 19.04 3.99
C HIS A 81 13.09 18.48 5.38
N ILE A 82 12.58 17.30 5.68
CA ILE A 82 13.01 16.47 6.82
C ILE A 82 13.78 15.31 6.20
N GLY A 83 15.01 15.08 6.65
CA GLY A 83 15.79 13.90 6.27
C GLY A 83 15.22 12.62 6.87
N ASP A 84 16.08 11.61 6.98
CA ASP A 84 15.65 10.29 7.46
C ASP A 84 15.18 10.34 8.93
N VAL A 85 14.12 9.59 9.22
CA VAL A 85 13.42 9.57 10.51
C VAL A 85 13.60 8.19 11.14
N SER A 86 14.35 8.14 12.24
CA SER A 86 14.75 6.90 12.89
C SER A 86 14.01 6.62 14.20
N THR A 87 14.14 5.38 14.67
CA THR A 87 13.60 4.74 15.89
C THR A 87 12.80 5.61 16.90
N HIS A 88 11.53 5.28 17.17
CA HIS A 88 10.71 5.97 18.20
C HIS A 88 10.59 7.49 17.96
N SER A 89 10.23 7.90 16.74
CA SER A 89 10.07 9.32 16.40
C SER A 89 8.62 9.69 16.12
N HIS A 90 8.19 10.85 16.60
CA HIS A 90 6.89 11.43 16.29
C HIS A 90 7.09 12.77 15.58
N ILE A 91 6.49 12.91 14.40
CA ILE A 91 6.37 14.17 13.66
C ILE A 91 4.90 14.54 13.66
N GLY A 92 4.61 15.81 13.98
CA GLY A 92 3.26 16.37 13.90
C GLY A 92 2.68 16.38 12.47
N ASN A 93 1.64 17.17 12.27
CA ASN A 93 1.08 17.37 10.93
C ASN A 93 2.08 18.12 10.06
N VAL A 94 2.22 17.69 8.81
CA VAL A 94 3.16 18.28 7.85
C VAL A 94 2.39 18.94 6.71
N SER A 95 2.58 20.24 6.52
CA SER A 95 1.76 21.05 5.62
C SER A 95 2.51 21.58 4.40
N THR A 96 2.03 21.26 3.20
CA THR A 96 2.28 21.96 1.93
C THR A 96 3.73 21.99 1.41
N HIS A 97 4.00 21.24 0.32
CA HIS A 97 5.32 21.11 -0.32
C HIS A 97 6.38 20.57 0.66
N SER A 98 6.25 19.30 1.01
CA SER A 98 7.12 18.67 2.00
C SER A 98 7.76 17.40 1.47
N HIS A 99 9.05 17.22 1.80
CA HIS A 99 9.77 15.99 1.57
C HIS A 99 10.23 15.44 2.93
N ILE A 100 9.85 14.21 3.22
CA ILE A 100 10.36 13.42 4.33
C ILE A 100 11.22 12.32 3.70
N GLY A 101 12.42 12.08 4.24
CA GLY A 101 13.28 10.96 3.86
C GLY A 101 12.68 9.61 4.28
N ASP A 102 13.55 8.60 4.41
CA ASP A 102 13.11 7.26 4.79
C ASP A 102 12.66 7.23 6.26
N VAL A 103 11.63 6.45 6.56
CA VAL A 103 10.96 6.41 7.86
C VAL A 103 11.11 5.02 8.47
N SER A 104 11.75 4.95 9.62
CA SER A 104 12.17 3.69 10.25
C SER A 104 11.50 3.41 11.59
N THR A 105 11.44 2.13 11.95
CA THR A 105 11.16 1.52 13.27
C THR A 105 10.38 2.37 14.30
N HIS A 106 9.11 2.04 14.57
CA HIS A 106 8.29 2.72 15.59
C HIS A 106 8.15 4.24 15.36
N SER A 107 7.85 4.68 14.13
CA SER A 107 7.67 6.10 13.82
C SER A 107 6.21 6.46 13.54
N HIS A 108 5.82 7.66 13.96
CA HIS A 108 4.49 8.21 13.74
C HIS A 108 4.59 9.57 13.05
N ILE A 109 4.05 9.68 11.85
CA ILE A 109 3.90 10.94 11.13
C ILE A 109 2.41 11.31 11.14
N GLY A 110 2.10 12.56 11.49
CA GLY A 110 0.75 13.11 11.46
C GLY A 110 0.13 13.17 10.06
N ASN A 111 -0.92 13.97 9.91
CA ASN A 111 -1.55 14.15 8.60
C ASN A 111 -0.64 14.96 7.67
N LEU A 112 -0.64 14.64 6.38
CA LEU A 112 0.11 15.39 5.36
C LEU A 112 -0.83 16.16 4.44
N SER A 113 -0.52 17.43 4.20
CA SER A 113 -1.27 18.25 3.25
C SER A 113 -0.59 18.30 1.86
N THR A 114 -1.24 19.03 0.94
CA THR A 114 -0.93 19.18 -0.50
C THR A 114 0.56 19.12 -0.90
N HIS A 115 0.89 18.29 -1.90
CA HIS A 115 2.25 18.08 -2.43
C HIS A 115 3.23 17.56 -1.37
N SER A 116 3.17 16.26 -1.11
CA SER A 116 4.05 15.59 -0.14
C SER A 116 4.71 14.35 -0.71
N HIS A 117 6.01 14.21 -0.44
CA HIS A 117 6.78 13.00 -0.71
C HIS A 117 7.29 12.43 0.62
N ILE A 118 7.10 11.14 0.82
CA ILE A 118 7.76 10.33 1.86
C ILE A 118 8.62 9.30 1.12
N GLY A 119 9.83 9.03 1.61
CA GLY A 119 10.65 7.89 1.21
C GLY A 119 10.02 6.56 1.64
N ASP A 120 10.85 5.54 1.79
CA ASP A 120 10.40 4.20 2.16
C ASP A 120 9.97 4.17 3.65
N VAL A 121 8.91 3.43 3.97
CA VAL A 121 8.34 3.33 5.33
C VAL A 121 8.52 1.91 5.86
N SER A 122 9.19 1.77 7.01
CA SER A 122 9.52 0.47 7.57
C SER A 122 9.09 0.25 9.02
N THR A 123 9.05 -1.03 9.41
CA THR A 123 8.82 -1.61 10.75
C THR A 123 7.99 -0.78 11.73
N HIS A 124 6.73 -1.16 11.98
CA HIS A 124 5.93 -0.58 13.07
C HIS A 124 5.68 0.94 12.91
N SER A 125 5.44 1.41 11.67
CA SER A 125 5.27 2.83 11.38
C SER A 125 3.82 3.20 11.03
N HIS A 126 3.43 4.42 11.38
CA HIS A 126 2.09 4.95 11.12
C HIS A 126 2.18 6.32 10.46
N THR A 127 1.59 6.46 9.27
CA THR A 127 1.47 7.74 8.56
C THR A 127 0.00 8.14 8.50
N GLY A 128 -0.32 9.36 8.95
CA GLY A 128 -1.67 9.91 8.88
C GLY A 128 -2.17 10.21 7.46
N ASN A 129 -3.43 10.64 7.41
CA ASN A 129 -4.22 10.85 6.19
C ASN A 129 -3.58 11.91 5.27
N GLY A 130 -3.95 11.92 3.98
CA GLY A 130 -3.41 12.84 2.98
C GLY A 130 -4.45 13.44 2.03
N SER A 131 -4.28 14.73 1.68
CA SER A 131 -5.31 15.53 1.00
C SER A 131 -5.13 15.80 -0.50
N THR A 132 -3.90 15.86 -1.03
CA THR A 132 -3.67 16.13 -2.47
C THR A 132 -2.22 15.86 -2.88
N HIS A 133 -1.97 15.24 -4.03
CA HIS A 133 -0.63 15.04 -4.62
C HIS A 133 0.37 14.43 -3.65
N ARG A 134 0.29 13.10 -3.47
CA ARG A 134 1.16 12.35 -2.54
C ARG A 134 1.98 11.27 -3.25
N PHE A 135 3.23 11.14 -2.85
CA PHE A 135 4.07 9.98 -3.12
C PHE A 135 4.52 9.38 -1.78
N ILE A 136 4.32 8.08 -1.59
CA ILE A 136 4.93 7.28 -0.52
C ILE A 136 5.75 6.19 -1.23
N GLY A 137 6.98 5.97 -0.77
CA GLY A 137 7.82 4.87 -1.24
C GLY A 137 7.30 3.50 -0.85
N ASP A 138 8.18 2.50 -0.84
CA ASP A 138 7.82 1.13 -0.48
C ASP A 138 7.53 1.02 1.02
N ILE A 139 6.59 0.13 1.38
CA ILE A 139 6.09 -0.04 2.73
C ILE A 139 6.41 -1.46 3.23
N SER A 140 6.95 -1.58 4.44
CA SER A 140 7.25 -2.88 5.04
C SER A 140 6.68 -3.12 6.44
N THR A 141 6.65 -4.40 6.81
CA THR A 141 6.51 -4.98 8.17
C THR A 141 5.71 -4.16 9.20
N HIS A 142 4.44 -4.48 9.42
CA HIS A 142 3.58 -3.83 10.44
C HIS A 142 3.45 -2.31 10.23
N SER A 143 3.06 -1.86 9.04
CA SER A 143 2.90 -0.43 8.76
C SER A 143 1.46 -0.05 8.41
N HIS A 144 1.04 1.15 8.82
CA HIS A 144 -0.29 1.69 8.55
C HIS A 144 -0.20 3.05 7.88
N ILE A 145 -0.89 3.18 6.75
CA ILE A 145 -1.10 4.44 6.03
C ILE A 145 -2.59 4.77 6.15
N GLY A 146 -2.92 5.93 6.72
CA GLY A 146 -4.29 6.44 6.74
C GLY A 146 -4.77 6.90 5.37
N ASP A 147 -6.04 7.29 5.27
CA ASP A 147 -6.74 7.54 4.01
C ASP A 147 -5.97 8.50 3.08
N VAL A 148 -5.92 8.18 1.79
CA VAL A 148 -5.19 8.94 0.78
C VAL A 148 -6.14 9.44 -0.30
N SER A 149 -6.11 10.74 -0.56
CA SER A 149 -6.97 11.37 -1.57
C SER A 149 -6.23 12.10 -2.67
N THR A 150 -6.87 12.10 -3.85
CA THR A 150 -6.61 12.91 -5.05
C THR A 150 -5.15 12.96 -5.52
N HIS A 151 -4.86 12.20 -6.58
CA HIS A 151 -3.54 12.07 -7.22
C HIS A 151 -2.48 11.50 -6.25
N SER A 152 -2.50 10.20 -6.03
CA SER A 152 -1.54 9.54 -5.13
C SER A 152 -0.82 8.36 -5.75
N HIS A 153 0.44 8.20 -5.36
CA HIS A 153 1.24 7.02 -5.61
C HIS A 153 1.70 6.44 -4.27
N ILE A 154 1.46 5.17 -4.06
CA ILE A 154 1.99 4.37 -2.95
C ILE A 154 2.80 3.24 -3.60
N GLY A 155 4.04 3.04 -3.14
CA GLY A 155 4.91 1.96 -3.60
C GLY A 155 4.40 0.56 -3.22
N ASP A 156 5.27 -0.43 -3.37
CA ASP A 156 4.93 -1.81 -3.06
C ASP A 156 4.79 -1.99 -1.53
N SER A 157 3.93 -2.92 -1.11
CA SER A 157 3.62 -3.13 0.31
C SER A 157 3.86 -4.57 0.75
N SER A 158 4.49 -4.74 1.91
CA SER A 158 4.82 -6.07 2.45
C SER A 158 4.41 -6.29 3.90
N THR A 159 4.18 -7.57 4.22
CA THR A 159 4.04 -8.19 5.56
C THR A 159 3.30 -7.35 6.61
N HIS A 160 2.01 -7.65 6.84
CA HIS A 160 1.18 -6.96 7.84
C HIS A 160 1.07 -5.44 7.56
N SER A 161 0.58 -5.08 6.38
CA SER A 161 0.40 -3.69 5.98
C SER A 161 -1.09 -3.31 5.89
N HIS A 162 -1.40 -2.08 6.27
CA HIS A 162 -2.75 -1.52 6.14
C HIS A 162 -2.69 -0.18 5.42
N ILE A 163 -3.38 -0.07 4.30
CA ILE A 163 -3.63 1.17 3.57
C ILE A 163 -5.12 1.48 3.75
N GLY A 164 -5.45 2.67 4.27
CA GLY A 164 -6.81 3.17 4.39
C GLY A 164 -7.46 3.45 3.03
N ASP A 165 -8.58 4.16 3.01
CA ASP A 165 -9.35 4.37 1.78
C ASP A 165 -8.57 5.22 0.78
N VAL A 166 -8.65 4.85 -0.51
CA VAL A 166 -7.90 5.49 -1.60
C VAL A 166 -8.86 6.08 -2.64
N SER A 167 -8.67 7.35 -2.98
CA SER A 167 -9.59 8.07 -3.88
C SER A 167 -8.94 8.87 -5.01
N THR A 168 -9.61 8.83 -6.16
CA THR A 168 -9.45 9.72 -7.33
C THR A 168 -8.02 9.83 -7.88
N HIS A 169 -7.75 9.12 -8.98
CA HIS A 169 -6.45 9.12 -9.68
C HIS A 169 -5.30 8.57 -8.84
N SER A 170 -5.41 7.32 -8.36
CA SER A 170 -4.41 6.74 -7.47
C SER A 170 -3.76 5.47 -8.03
N HIS A 171 -2.49 5.27 -7.70
CA HIS A 171 -1.76 4.03 -7.96
C HIS A 171 -1.23 3.48 -6.65
N ILE A 172 -1.53 2.22 -6.37
CA ILE A 172 -0.94 1.41 -5.30
C ILE A 172 -0.11 0.32 -5.98
N GLY A 173 1.13 0.10 -5.52
CA GLY A 173 2.00 -0.97 -5.99
C GLY A 173 1.48 -2.37 -5.65
N ASP A 174 2.34 -3.36 -5.82
CA ASP A 174 2.04 -4.76 -5.49
C ASP A 174 1.95 -4.92 -3.97
N SER A 175 0.98 -5.70 -3.49
CA SER A 175 0.78 -5.92 -2.05
C SER A 175 0.91 -7.39 -1.67
N SER A 176 1.67 -7.67 -0.60
CA SER A 176 1.99 -9.04 -0.18
C SER A 176 1.61 -9.36 1.27
N THR A 177 1.50 -10.66 1.55
CA THR A 177 1.42 -11.31 2.88
C THR A 177 0.73 -10.52 4.00
N HIS A 178 -0.54 -10.83 4.27
CA HIS A 178 -1.35 -10.16 5.32
C HIS A 178 -1.49 -8.65 5.08
N SER A 179 -1.97 -8.26 3.89
CA SER A 179 -2.22 -6.84 3.60
C SER A 179 -3.71 -6.50 3.57
N HIS A 180 -4.05 -5.27 3.93
CA HIS A 180 -5.42 -4.75 3.80
C HIS A 180 -5.38 -3.39 3.12
N ILE A 181 -6.08 -3.27 1.99
CA ILE A 181 -6.36 -2.02 1.30
C ILE A 181 -7.84 -1.71 1.54
N GLY A 182 -8.15 -0.49 2.00
CA GLY A 182 -9.52 0.00 2.16
C GLY A 182 -10.27 0.15 0.83
N ASP A 183 -11.33 0.95 0.84
CA ASP A 183 -12.15 1.16 -0.36
C ASP A 183 -11.37 1.98 -1.40
N VAL A 184 -11.47 1.57 -2.67
CA VAL A 184 -10.75 2.18 -3.80
C VAL A 184 -11.73 2.77 -4.80
N SER A 185 -11.63 4.08 -5.04
CA SER A 185 -12.55 4.81 -5.93
C SER A 185 -11.89 5.45 -7.15
N THR A 186 -12.74 5.82 -8.11
CA THR A 186 -12.49 6.58 -9.37
C THR A 186 -11.06 6.61 -9.92
N ASN A 187 -10.85 5.91 -11.04
CA ASN A 187 -9.63 5.98 -11.85
C ASN A 187 -8.37 5.56 -11.06
N SER A 188 -8.44 4.38 -10.43
CA SER A 188 -7.36 3.86 -9.60
C SER A 188 -6.77 2.56 -10.14
N HIS A 189 -5.49 2.35 -9.86
CA HIS A 189 -4.77 1.12 -10.17
C HIS A 189 -4.19 0.53 -8.88
N ILE A 190 -4.38 -0.77 -8.70
CA ILE A 190 -3.75 -1.59 -7.66
C ILE A 190 -2.93 -2.65 -8.39
N GLY A 191 -1.70 -2.89 -7.93
CA GLY A 191 -0.85 -3.96 -8.43
C GLY A 191 -1.40 -5.36 -8.15
N ASP A 192 -0.52 -6.36 -8.26
CA ASP A 192 -0.83 -7.73 -7.89
C ASP A 192 -1.00 -7.84 -6.35
N VAL A 193 -1.96 -8.65 -5.90
CA VAL A 193 -2.21 -8.91 -4.48
C VAL A 193 -2.04 -10.39 -4.14
N SER A 194 -1.32 -10.68 -3.05
CA SER A 194 -0.96 -12.05 -2.69
C SER A 194 -1.25 -12.43 -1.24
N THR A 195 -1.19 -13.73 -0.97
CA THR A 195 -1.23 -14.41 0.35
C THR A 195 -1.97 -13.64 1.46
N ASN A 196 -3.24 -14.01 1.69
CA ASN A 196 -4.02 -13.53 2.83
C ASN A 196 -4.24 -12.00 2.80
N SER A 197 -4.60 -11.46 1.63
CA SER A 197 -4.83 -10.02 1.43
C SER A 197 -6.31 -9.67 1.24
N HIS A 198 -6.68 -8.47 1.64
CA HIS A 198 -8.04 -7.96 1.52
C HIS A 198 -8.06 -6.59 0.83
N ILE A 199 -8.89 -6.44 -0.20
CA ILE A 199 -9.25 -5.16 -0.81
C ILE A 199 -10.72 -4.89 -0.48
N GLY A 200 -11.06 -3.66 -0.10
CA GLY A 200 -12.43 -3.20 0.10
C GLY A 200 -13.26 -3.12 -1.19
N GLU A 201 -14.28 -2.28 -1.19
CA GLU A 201 -15.08 -2.00 -2.39
C GLU A 201 -14.23 -1.31 -3.46
N VAL A 202 -14.35 -1.72 -4.72
CA VAL A 202 -13.59 -1.14 -5.84
C VAL A 202 -14.53 -0.52 -6.86
N SER A 203 -14.35 0.77 -7.14
CA SER A 203 -15.32 1.57 -7.89
C SER A 203 -14.76 2.33 -9.09
N THR A 204 -15.59 2.43 -10.13
CA THR A 204 -15.51 3.32 -11.32
C THR A 204 -14.12 3.47 -11.97
N HIS A 205 -13.91 2.82 -13.12
CA HIS A 205 -12.64 2.88 -13.89
C HIS A 205 -11.41 2.42 -13.09
N SER A 206 -11.53 1.29 -12.37
CA SER A 206 -10.41 0.78 -11.57
C SER A 206 -9.82 -0.50 -12.14
N HIS A 207 -8.51 -0.67 -11.99
CA HIS A 207 -7.78 -1.88 -12.40
C HIS A 207 -7.07 -2.48 -11.20
N ILE A 208 -7.36 -3.74 -10.90
CA ILE A 208 -6.64 -4.58 -9.93
C ILE A 208 -5.81 -5.58 -10.74
N GLY A 209 -4.57 -5.82 -10.33
CA GLY A 209 -3.75 -6.89 -10.86
C GLY A 209 -4.27 -8.29 -10.53
N ASN A 210 -3.39 -9.26 -10.59
CA ASN A 210 -3.70 -10.65 -10.25
C ASN A 210 -3.90 -10.81 -8.74
N SER A 211 -4.81 -11.69 -8.36
CA SER A 211 -5.15 -11.99 -6.96
C SER A 211 -4.81 -13.44 -6.64
N SER A 212 -4.01 -13.68 -5.60
CA SER A 212 -3.55 -15.04 -5.25
C SER A 212 -3.82 -15.46 -3.80
N THR A 213 -3.85 -16.79 -3.60
CA THR A 213 -3.87 -17.53 -2.31
C THR A 213 -4.54 -16.82 -1.12
N HIS A 214 -5.80 -17.16 -0.82
CA HIS A 214 -6.56 -16.57 0.28
C HIS A 214 -6.76 -15.04 0.17
N SER A 215 -6.98 -14.52 -1.04
CA SER A 215 -7.30 -13.09 -1.21
C SER A 215 -8.80 -12.84 -1.26
N HIS A 216 -9.23 -11.71 -0.72
CA HIS A 216 -10.62 -11.25 -0.79
C HIS A 216 -10.68 -9.86 -1.41
N ILE A 217 -11.43 -9.70 -2.49
CA ILE A 217 -11.78 -8.43 -3.09
C ILE A 217 -13.27 -8.21 -2.82
N GLY A 218 -13.63 -7.02 -2.32
CA GLY A 218 -15.02 -6.62 -2.11
C GLY A 218 -15.80 -6.49 -3.42
N ASP A 219 -16.93 -5.79 -3.35
CA ASP A 219 -17.78 -5.56 -4.52
C ASP A 219 -17.06 -4.66 -5.54
N VAL A 220 -17.21 -4.99 -6.83
CA VAL A 220 -16.49 -4.32 -7.92
C VAL A 220 -17.49 -3.64 -8.87
N SER A 221 -17.35 -2.34 -9.05
CA SER A 221 -18.31 -1.53 -9.81
C SER A 221 -17.76 -0.85 -11.07
N THR A 222 -18.69 -0.55 -11.99
CA THR A 222 -18.56 0.21 -13.25
C THR A 222 -17.18 0.27 -13.91
N ASN A 223 -17.02 -0.44 -15.03
CA ASN A 223 -15.86 -0.33 -15.92
C ASN A 223 -14.53 -0.67 -15.23
N SER A 224 -14.53 -1.76 -14.45
CA SER A 224 -13.36 -2.23 -13.72
C SER A 224 -12.77 -3.51 -14.31
N HIS A 225 -11.47 -3.69 -14.14
CA HIS A 225 -10.74 -4.88 -14.56
C HIS A 225 -10.04 -5.51 -13.35
N ILE A 226 -10.17 -6.83 -13.22
CA ILE A 226 -9.42 -7.65 -12.27
C ILE A 226 -8.61 -8.64 -13.11
N GLY A 227 -7.35 -8.85 -12.74
CA GLY A 227 -6.49 -9.88 -13.33
C GLY A 227 -6.94 -11.30 -13.00
N ASP A 228 -6.00 -12.24 -13.10
CA ASP A 228 -6.26 -13.64 -12.82
C ASP A 228 -6.44 -13.88 -11.32
N VAL A 229 -7.34 -14.79 -10.96
CA VAL A 229 -7.77 -15.04 -9.58
C VAL A 229 -7.48 -16.50 -9.23
N SER A 230 -6.65 -16.73 -8.22
CA SER A 230 -6.21 -18.08 -7.86
C SER A 230 -6.60 -18.54 -6.46
N THR A 231 -6.51 -19.86 -6.26
CA THR A 231 -6.55 -20.63 -5.00
C THR A 231 -7.18 -19.94 -3.77
N HIS A 232 -8.37 -20.38 -3.37
CA HIS A 232 -9.09 -19.88 -2.18
C HIS A 232 -9.37 -18.38 -2.18
N SER A 233 -9.60 -17.76 -3.33
CA SER A 233 -9.92 -16.33 -3.41
C SER A 233 -11.41 -16.06 -3.55
N HIS A 234 -11.84 -14.90 -3.07
CA HIS A 234 -13.23 -14.45 -3.21
C HIS A 234 -13.28 -13.05 -3.82
N ILE A 235 -14.13 -12.87 -4.81
CA ILE A 235 -14.58 -11.55 -5.29
C ILE A 235 -16.05 -11.41 -4.93
N GLY A 236 -16.44 -10.24 -4.44
CA GLY A 236 -17.83 -9.85 -4.23
C GLY A 236 -18.63 -9.73 -5.54
N ASP A 237 -19.74 -9.00 -5.48
CA ASP A 237 -20.61 -8.81 -6.64
C ASP A 237 -19.95 -7.87 -7.66
N SER A 238 -20.10 -8.18 -8.96
CA SER A 238 -19.47 -7.44 -10.05
C SER A 238 -20.51 -6.76 -10.95
N SER A 239 -20.51 -5.43 -10.95
CA SER A 239 -21.49 -4.65 -11.73
C SER A 239 -21.02 -4.32 -13.17
N THR A 240 -21.55 -3.24 -13.74
CA THR A 240 -21.63 -2.99 -15.19
C THR A 240 -20.27 -2.82 -15.90
N HIS A 241 -20.06 -3.50 -17.03
CA HIS A 241 -18.80 -3.48 -17.82
C HIS A 241 -17.55 -3.94 -17.06
N SER A 242 -17.66 -4.98 -16.22
CA SER A 242 -16.48 -5.55 -15.53
C SER A 242 -15.83 -6.69 -16.30
N HIS A 243 -14.51 -6.76 -16.26
CA HIS A 243 -13.74 -7.90 -16.77
C HIS A 243 -12.95 -8.55 -15.64
N ILE A 244 -13.02 -9.87 -15.54
CA ILE A 244 -12.26 -10.69 -14.61
C ILE A 244 -11.43 -11.67 -15.46
N GLY A 245 -10.17 -11.89 -15.10
CA GLY A 245 -9.27 -12.84 -15.76
C GLY A 245 -9.68 -14.30 -15.57
N ASP A 246 -8.71 -15.20 -15.68
CA ASP A 246 -8.92 -16.62 -15.43
C ASP A 246 -9.11 -16.88 -13.92
N VAL A 247 -9.94 -17.87 -13.58
CA VAL A 247 -10.36 -18.13 -12.20
C VAL A 247 -10.10 -19.59 -11.86
N SER A 248 -9.25 -19.83 -10.86
CA SER A 248 -8.81 -21.19 -10.49
C SER A 248 -9.22 -21.65 -9.10
N THR A 249 -9.13 -22.97 -8.90
CA THR A 249 -9.27 -23.78 -7.67
C THR A 249 -9.86 -23.08 -6.43
N ASN A 250 -11.05 -23.53 -6.00
CA ASN A 250 -11.70 -23.05 -4.77
C ASN A 250 -11.92 -21.53 -4.73
N SER A 251 -12.04 -20.87 -5.89
CA SER A 251 -12.37 -19.43 -5.94
C SER A 251 -13.86 -19.20 -6.14
N HIS A 252 -14.39 -18.14 -5.53
CA HIS A 252 -15.78 -17.74 -5.69
C HIS A 252 -15.86 -16.31 -6.21
N ILE A 253 -16.81 -16.08 -7.10
CA ILE A 253 -17.21 -14.76 -7.57
C ILE A 253 -18.71 -14.62 -7.31
N GLY A 254 -19.13 -13.48 -6.77
CA GLY A 254 -20.52 -13.09 -6.57
C GLY A 254 -21.32 -12.98 -7.87
N ASP A 255 -22.45 -12.28 -7.81
CA ASP A 255 -23.33 -12.10 -8.97
C ASP A 255 -22.69 -11.17 -10.02
N LEU A 256 -22.83 -11.54 -11.29
CA LEU A 256 -22.36 -10.74 -12.44
C LEU A 256 -23.54 -10.05 -13.13
N SER A 257 -23.45 -8.73 -13.28
CA SER A 257 -24.47 -7.93 -13.97
C SER A 257 -24.21 -7.76 -15.49
N THR A 258 -24.81 -6.73 -16.09
CA THR A 258 -24.81 -6.46 -17.53
C THR A 258 -23.41 -6.15 -18.09
N HIS A 259 -23.07 -6.80 -19.21
CA HIS A 259 -21.80 -6.64 -19.93
C HIS A 259 -20.54 -7.07 -19.16
N SER A 260 -20.66 -8.00 -18.22
CA SER A 260 -19.51 -8.55 -17.51
C SER A 260 -18.92 -9.79 -18.19
N HIS A 261 -17.59 -9.88 -18.26
CA HIS A 261 -16.85 -10.99 -18.85
C HIS A 261 -15.90 -11.63 -17.82
N ILE A 262 -15.77 -12.95 -17.92
CA ILE A 262 -14.87 -13.78 -17.12
C ILE A 262 -14.08 -14.67 -18.07
N GLY A 263 -12.80 -14.90 -17.77
CA GLY A 263 -11.93 -15.85 -18.45
C GLY A 263 -12.31 -17.31 -18.19
N ASP A 264 -11.34 -18.21 -18.32
CA ASP A 264 -11.53 -19.63 -18.08
C ASP A 264 -11.73 -19.91 -16.58
N VAL A 265 -12.71 -20.76 -16.27
CA VAL A 265 -13.06 -21.13 -14.88
C VAL A 265 -12.68 -22.59 -14.63
N SER A 266 -11.79 -22.83 -13.67
CA SER A 266 -11.28 -24.18 -13.36
C SER A 266 -11.98 -24.84 -12.16
N THR A 267 -11.53 -26.05 -11.80
CA THR A 267 -12.16 -26.95 -10.82
C THR A 267 -12.53 -26.29 -9.50
N ASN A 268 -13.71 -26.66 -8.96
CA ASN A 268 -14.24 -26.16 -7.68
C ASN A 268 -14.37 -24.63 -7.58
N SER A 269 -14.48 -23.94 -8.70
CA SER A 269 -14.73 -22.50 -8.73
C SER A 269 -16.20 -22.23 -9.01
N HIS A 270 -16.77 -21.24 -8.32
CA HIS A 270 -18.19 -20.91 -8.43
C HIS A 270 -18.39 -19.45 -8.87
N THR A 271 -19.34 -19.23 -9.75
CA THR A 271 -19.74 -17.90 -10.23
C THR A 271 -21.22 -17.70 -9.96
N GLY A 272 -21.61 -16.52 -9.48
CA GLY A 272 -23.00 -16.14 -9.27
C GLY A 272 -23.80 -16.04 -10.55
N ASN A 273 -25.11 -15.81 -10.41
CA ASN A 273 -26.04 -15.79 -11.53
C ASN A 273 -25.71 -14.66 -12.51
N LYS A 274 -25.38 -15.00 -13.76
CA LYS A 274 -25.41 -14.02 -14.86
C LYS A 274 -26.85 -13.60 -15.11
N LEU A 275 -27.27 -12.43 -14.63
CA LEU A 275 -28.63 -11.92 -14.82
C LEU A 275 -28.96 -11.67 -16.31
N HIS A 276 -30.06 -12.30 -16.73
CA HIS A 276 -30.28 -12.84 -18.09
C HIS A 276 -31.76 -13.23 -18.35
N LYS A 277 -32.18 -14.53 -18.10
CA LYS A 277 -33.41 -15.40 -18.38
C LYS A 277 -33.38 -16.89 -17.77
N CYS A 278 -34.46 -17.75 -17.83
CA CYS A 278 -34.48 -19.29 -17.73
C CYS A 278 -35.84 -20.01 -17.29
N ASP A 279 -35.94 -21.38 -17.09
CA ASP A 279 -37.13 -22.17 -16.55
C ASP A 279 -37.42 -23.69 -17.03
N VAL A 280 -38.09 -24.60 -16.21
CA VAL A 280 -39.06 -25.77 -16.43
C VAL A 280 -38.67 -27.28 -16.80
N CYS A 281 -39.26 -28.37 -16.16
CA CYS A 281 -39.23 -29.85 -16.57
C CYS A 281 -40.11 -30.97 -15.80
N GLU A 282 -40.36 -32.18 -16.42
CA GLU A 282 -40.62 -33.65 -16.01
C GLU A 282 -41.88 -34.40 -15.34
N PRO A 283 -42.11 -35.78 -15.54
CA PRO A 283 -43.29 -36.65 -15.11
C PRO A 283 -43.03 -38.12 -14.49
N HIS A 284 -43.96 -39.15 -14.56
CA HIS A 284 -43.80 -40.65 -14.27
C HIS A 284 -45.13 -41.53 -14.02
N ASP A 285 -45.10 -42.90 -13.78
CA ASP A 285 -46.27 -43.90 -13.78
C ASP A 285 -46.10 -45.31 -13.00
N HIS A 286 -46.95 -46.38 -13.17
CA HIS A 286 -47.16 -47.62 -12.27
C HIS A 286 -47.34 -49.08 -12.88
N THR A 287 -47.89 -50.14 -12.18
CA THR A 287 -47.95 -51.61 -12.59
C THR A 287 -48.38 -51.80 -14.04
N LEU A 288 -47.66 -52.48 -14.93
CA LEU A 288 -46.62 -53.49 -14.77
C LEU A 288 -45.67 -53.40 -16.00
N THR A 289 -44.34 -53.64 -15.87
CA THR A 289 -43.23 -52.85 -15.22
C THR A 289 -41.83 -53.54 -15.39
N GLU A 290 -40.75 -53.03 -14.74
CA GLU A 290 -39.48 -53.68 -14.27
C GLU A 290 -38.10 -53.35 -14.95
N PRO A 291 -36.94 -53.34 -14.20
CA PRO A 291 -35.58 -53.63 -14.74
C PRO A 291 -34.47 -52.52 -14.58
N HIS A 292 -33.18 -52.85 -14.81
CA HIS A 292 -31.99 -51.94 -14.87
C HIS A 292 -30.70 -52.54 -14.21
N ASP A 293 -29.49 -51.94 -14.39
CA ASP A 293 -28.17 -52.45 -13.93
C ASP A 293 -27.02 -51.37 -13.91
N ILE A 294 -25.85 -51.67 -13.29
CA ILE A 294 -24.63 -50.86 -12.96
C ILE A 294 -23.46 -50.73 -13.98
N THR A 295 -22.19 -50.67 -13.50
CA THR A 295 -20.92 -50.47 -14.29
C THR A 295 -19.71 -50.05 -13.40
N LEU A 296 -18.47 -49.90 -13.94
CA LEU A 296 -17.18 -49.64 -13.24
C LEU A 296 -16.05 -49.18 -14.23
N THR A 297 -14.98 -48.52 -13.74
CA THR A 297 -13.79 -48.05 -14.52
C THR A 297 -12.50 -47.86 -13.66
N GLU A 298 -11.30 -48.08 -14.21
CA GLU A 298 -9.98 -48.05 -13.50
C GLU A 298 -8.80 -47.38 -14.30
N PRO A 299 -7.85 -46.64 -13.67
CA PRO A 299 -6.67 -46.00 -14.33
C PRO A 299 -5.27 -46.27 -13.70
N HIS A 300 -4.13 -46.04 -14.42
CA HIS A 300 -2.74 -46.02 -13.88
C HIS A 300 -1.65 -45.49 -14.86
N ASP A 301 -0.60 -44.79 -14.36
CA ASP A 301 0.82 -44.82 -14.85
C ASP A 301 1.34 -43.84 -15.96
N ILE A 302 2.65 -43.92 -16.29
CA ILE A 302 3.38 -43.18 -17.36
C ILE A 302 4.91 -43.00 -17.08
N THR A 303 5.64 -42.12 -17.79
CA THR A 303 7.08 -41.79 -17.54
C THR A 303 7.89 -41.29 -18.80
N HIS A 304 9.11 -40.73 -18.67
CA HIS A 304 10.02 -40.21 -19.75
C HIS A 304 11.42 -39.74 -19.22
N LEU A 305 12.51 -39.70 -20.05
CA LEU A 305 13.71 -38.80 -19.90
C LEU A 305 14.85 -38.89 -20.99
N GLN A 306 15.63 -37.79 -21.16
CA GLN A 306 17.06 -37.63 -21.61
C GLN A 306 17.57 -37.75 -23.09
N ASN A 307 18.76 -37.13 -23.34
CA ASN A 307 19.63 -37.13 -24.56
C ASN A 307 20.13 -35.69 -24.92
N HIS A 308 20.88 -35.31 -25.98
CA HIS A 308 21.71 -35.93 -27.05
C HIS A 308 22.70 -34.87 -27.66
N MET A 309 23.73 -35.24 -28.45
CA MET A 309 24.43 -34.29 -29.39
C MET A 309 25.91 -34.62 -29.79
N THR A 310 26.72 -33.58 -30.08
CA THR A 310 28.18 -33.54 -30.49
C THR A 310 28.54 -33.57 -32.01
N SER A 311 29.63 -32.87 -32.41
CA SER A 311 30.33 -32.80 -33.74
C SER A 311 31.70 -32.05 -33.62
N HIS A 312 32.64 -32.09 -34.62
CA HIS A 312 34.14 -31.86 -34.48
C HIS A 312 34.58 -31.07 -33.21
N THR A 313 34.50 -31.79 -32.09
CA THR A 313 35.51 -31.92 -31.04
C THR A 313 36.12 -30.65 -30.40
N TYR A 314 35.58 -30.30 -29.22
CA TYR A 314 36.32 -30.04 -27.96
C TYR A 314 37.72 -29.37 -27.99
N ARG A 315 37.88 -28.28 -27.21
CA ARG A 315 38.92 -28.20 -26.15
C ARG A 315 38.74 -27.02 -25.17
N THR A 316 38.42 -27.38 -23.93
CA THR A 316 38.98 -26.87 -22.66
C THR A 316 39.89 -25.62 -22.67
N THR A 317 39.41 -24.55 -22.06
CA THR A 317 39.90 -24.08 -20.73
C THR A 317 38.71 -23.75 -19.86
#